data_AF-A0A6L2LVE7-F1
#
_entry.id   AF-A0A6L2LVE7-F1
#
_cell.length_a   1.000
_cell.length_b   1.000
_cell.length_c   1.000
_cell.angle_alpha   90.00
_cell.angle_beta   90.00
_cell.angle_gamma   90.00
#
_symmetry.space_group_name_H-M   'P 1'
#
loop_
_entity.id
_entity.type
_entity.pdbx_description
1 polymer ?
#
loop_
_entity_poly.entity_id
_entity_poly.type
_entity_poly.pdbx_seq_one_letter_code
_entity_poly.pdbx_strand_id
1 'polypeptide(L)'
;MGDENPIRTFGDYSKPSQERYRNTIELFEGSNVVPLRSDTIRLVQNGCSFYGLRSEDPNQHLKDFLKLVDPLDLDVTNWERRRLHLFQFSLRGQASNWLERLPVGSIST
;
A
#
# COMPACT_ATOMS: atom_id res chain seq x y z
N MET A 1 -19.88 -15.64 37.88
CA MET A 1 -18.49 -15.16 37.74
C MET A 1 -18.54 -14.07 36.69
N GLY A 2 -18.34 -12.82 37.09
CA GLY A 2 -18.49 -11.66 36.21
C GLY A 2 -17.25 -11.48 35.35
N ASP A 3 -17.46 -11.36 34.05
CA ASP A 3 -16.47 -10.91 33.08
C ASP A 3 -16.27 -9.39 33.26
N GLU A 4 -15.20 -9.05 33.96
CA GLU A 4 -14.71 -7.69 34.13
C GLU A 4 -14.18 -7.17 32.78
N ASN A 5 -14.93 -6.27 32.15
CA ASN A 5 -14.45 -5.52 31.00
C ASN A 5 -13.39 -4.53 31.50
N PRO A 6 -12.10 -4.62 31.09
CA PRO A 6 -11.10 -3.68 31.57
C PRO A 6 -11.46 -2.28 31.07
N ILE A 7 -11.65 -1.36 32.01
CA ILE A 7 -11.93 0.05 31.73
C ILE A 7 -10.74 0.61 30.97
N ARG A 8 -10.91 0.82 29.66
CA ARG A 8 -9.90 1.44 28.80
C ARG A 8 -9.87 2.94 29.10
N THR A 9 -8.71 3.46 29.47
CA THR A 9 -8.55 4.89 29.76
C THR A 9 -8.46 5.64 28.42
N PHE A 10 -8.88 6.92 28.36
CA PHE A 10 -8.85 7.72 27.13
C PHE A 10 -7.48 7.69 26.41
N GLY A 11 -6.37 7.59 27.18
CA GLY A 11 -5.01 7.45 26.64
C GLY A 11 -4.72 6.12 25.94
N ASP A 12 -5.48 5.06 26.18
CA ASP A 12 -5.30 3.76 25.51
C ASP A 12 -5.85 3.76 24.07
N TYR A 13 -6.68 4.74 23.71
CA TYR A 13 -7.15 4.95 22.34
C TYR A 13 -6.12 5.72 21.47
N SER A 14 -5.13 6.37 22.10
CA SER A 14 -4.04 7.06 21.40
C SER A 14 -2.92 6.13 20.96
N LYS A 15 -2.92 4.86 21.41
CA LYS A 15 -1.98 3.86 20.89
C LYS A 15 -2.50 3.41 19.52
N PRO A 16 -1.78 3.64 18.40
CA PRO A 16 -2.16 3.06 17.14
C PRO A 16 -2.14 1.54 17.33
N SER A 17 -3.32 0.91 17.33
CA SER A 17 -3.39 -0.55 17.28
C SER A 17 -2.85 -0.98 15.93
N GLN A 18 -1.55 -1.33 15.88
CA GLN A 18 -0.89 -1.93 14.71
C GLN A 18 -1.68 -3.14 14.16
N GLU A 19 -2.55 -3.72 14.98
CA GLU A 19 -3.38 -4.88 14.63
C GLU A 19 -4.46 -4.62 13.57
N ARG A 20 -4.90 -3.37 13.35
CA ARG A 20 -5.97 -3.08 12.37
C ARG A 20 -5.50 -2.56 11.01
N TYR A 21 -4.22 -2.29 10.83
CA TYR A 21 -3.66 -1.83 9.55
C TYR A 21 -2.59 -2.81 9.06
N ARG A 22 -3.01 -4.06 8.82
CA ARG A 22 -2.16 -5.06 8.16
C ARG A 22 -2.24 -4.84 6.65
N ASN A 23 -1.33 -4.02 6.11
CA ASN A 23 -1.08 -4.03 4.67
C ASN A 23 -0.43 -5.37 4.31
N THR A 24 -0.83 -5.98 3.20
CA THR A 24 -0.31 -7.26 2.71
C THR A 24 1.18 -7.20 2.33
N ILE A 25 1.65 -5.99 2.04
CA ILE A 25 3.05 -5.66 1.83
C ILE A 25 3.68 -5.43 3.21
N GLU A 26 4.58 -6.31 3.62
CA GLU A 26 5.37 -6.12 4.82
C GLU A 26 6.22 -4.84 4.69
N LEU A 27 5.79 -3.77 5.36
CA LEU A 27 6.69 -2.68 5.73
C LEU A 27 7.56 -3.22 6.85
N PHE A 28 8.71 -3.78 6.49
CA PHE A 28 9.70 -4.25 7.46
C PHE A 28 10.07 -3.08 8.38
N GLU A 29 9.66 -3.22 9.64
CA GLU A 29 9.93 -2.32 10.76
C GLU A 29 11.45 -2.28 10.96
N GLY A 30 12.11 -1.22 10.48
CA GLY A 30 13.55 -1.03 10.68
C GLY A 30 14.34 -0.33 9.57
N SER A 31 13.74 0.01 8.43
CA SER A 31 14.43 0.78 7.39
C SER A 31 13.84 2.18 7.29
N ASN A 32 14.72 3.16 7.32
CA ASN A 32 14.66 4.58 6.96
C ASN A 32 13.89 4.91 5.65
N VAL A 33 12.66 4.42 5.50
CA VAL A 33 11.77 4.72 4.38
C VAL A 33 11.12 6.09 4.61
N VAL A 34 11.56 7.08 3.82
CA VAL A 34 10.91 8.39 3.74
C VAL A 34 9.43 8.18 3.39
N PRO A 35 8.47 8.79 4.12
CA PRO A 35 7.05 8.69 3.81
C PRO A 35 6.76 9.11 2.36
N LEU A 36 5.90 8.36 1.68
CA LEU A 36 5.43 8.73 0.34
C LEU A 36 4.69 10.08 0.40
N ARG A 37 5.02 11.00 -0.50
CA ARG A 37 4.34 12.30 -0.59
C ARG A 37 2.91 12.10 -1.11
N SER A 38 1.95 12.77 -0.48
CA SER A 38 0.53 12.69 -0.86
C SER A 38 0.30 13.05 -2.34
N ASP A 39 1.05 14.00 -2.89
CA ASP A 39 0.95 14.37 -4.31
C ASP A 39 1.34 13.23 -5.24
N THR A 40 2.36 12.46 -4.88
CA THR A 40 2.80 11.27 -5.62
C THR A 40 1.72 10.19 -5.61
N ILE A 41 1.09 9.97 -4.46
CA ILE A 41 -0.01 9.01 -4.33
C ILE A 41 -1.18 9.44 -5.22
N ARG A 42 -1.58 10.71 -5.15
CA ARG A 42 -2.66 11.26 -6.00
C ARG A 42 -2.36 11.16 -7.48
N LEU A 43 -1.10 11.39 -7.88
CA LEU A 43 -0.65 11.26 -9.26
C LEU A 43 -0.85 9.83 -9.78
N VAL A 44 -0.41 8.82 -9.01
CA VAL A 44 -0.58 7.40 -9.37
C VAL A 44 -2.07 7.03 -9.46
N GLN A 45 -2.85 7.43 -8.46
CA GLN A 45 -4.29 7.15 -8.41
C GLN A 45 -5.03 7.71 -9.63
N ASN A 46 -4.71 8.95 -10.04
CA ASN A 46 -5.39 9.60 -11.14
C ASN A 46 -4.82 9.21 -12.51
N GLY A 47 -3.53 8.91 -12.58
CA GLY A 47 -2.81 8.72 -13.84
C GLY A 47 -2.75 7.29 -14.36
N CYS A 48 -2.96 6.28 -13.49
CA CYS A 48 -2.82 4.87 -13.90
C CYS A 48 -3.71 3.89 -13.12
N SER A 49 -4.95 4.28 -12.78
CA SER A 49 -5.90 3.38 -12.11
C SER A 49 -6.16 2.10 -12.92
N PHE A 50 -6.16 0.94 -12.26
CA PHE A 50 -6.46 -0.37 -12.83
C PHE A 50 -7.53 -1.07 -12.00
N TYR A 51 -8.68 -1.36 -12.60
CA TYR A 51 -9.84 -1.91 -11.91
C TYR A 51 -9.90 -3.44 -11.93
N GLY A 52 -9.08 -4.09 -12.76
CA GLY A 52 -9.09 -5.54 -12.97
C GLY A 52 -10.23 -6.00 -13.87
N LEU A 53 -10.72 -5.12 -14.76
CA LEU A 53 -11.77 -5.44 -15.73
C LEU A 53 -11.21 -6.24 -16.90
N ARG A 54 -12.05 -7.07 -17.53
CA ARG A 54 -11.68 -7.85 -18.73
C ARG A 54 -11.30 -6.98 -19.93
N SER A 55 -11.74 -5.72 -19.94
CA SER A 55 -11.44 -4.73 -20.98
C SER A 55 -10.12 -4.02 -20.77
N GLU A 56 -9.53 -4.10 -19.57
CA GLU A 56 -8.25 -3.48 -19.26
C GLU A 56 -7.10 -4.45 -19.60
N ASP A 57 -5.99 -3.91 -20.08
CA ASP A 57 -4.78 -4.68 -20.35
C ASP A 57 -3.78 -4.53 -19.19
N PRO A 58 -3.45 -5.62 -18.46
CA PRO A 58 -2.52 -5.56 -17.33
C PRO A 58 -1.10 -5.12 -17.71
N ASN A 59 -0.64 -5.47 -18.92
CA ASN A 59 0.72 -5.12 -19.38
C ASN A 59 0.81 -3.63 -19.72
N GLN A 60 -0.25 -3.08 -20.31
CA GLN A 60 -0.37 -1.65 -20.58
C GLN A 60 -0.42 -0.87 -19.28
N HIS A 61 -1.18 -1.35 -18.30
CA HIS A 61 -1.19 -0.77 -16.95
C HIS A 61 0.22 -0.71 -16.35
N LEU A 62 0.99 -1.81 -16.40
CA LEU A 62 2.36 -1.84 -15.89
C LEU A 62 3.27 -0.85 -16.62
N LYS A 63 3.17 -0.75 -17.95
CA LYS A 63 3.94 0.24 -18.73
C LYS A 63 3.62 1.67 -18.32
N ASP A 64 2.35 2.00 -18.15
CA ASP A 64 1.92 3.35 -17.79
C ASP A 64 2.27 3.70 -16.35
N PHE A 65 2.15 2.73 -15.43
CA PHE A 65 2.64 2.86 -14.06
C PHE A 65 4.14 3.15 -14.02
N LEU A 66 4.95 2.37 -14.72
CA LEU A 66 6.41 2.56 -14.77
C LEU A 66 6.77 3.93 -15.36
N LYS A 67 6.15 4.34 -16.48
CA LYS A 67 6.37 5.67 -17.05
C LYS A 67 6.04 6.83 -16.09
N LEU A 68 5.05 6.64 -15.22
CA LEU A 68 4.63 7.65 -14.25
C LEU A 68 5.55 7.69 -13.03
N VAL A 69 6.09 6.54 -12.61
CA VAL A 69 6.91 6.40 -11.40
C VAL A 69 8.42 6.48 -11.68
N ASP A 70 8.89 6.15 -12.89
CA ASP A 70 10.28 6.28 -13.35
C ASP A 70 10.87 7.69 -13.15
N PRO A 71 10.16 8.79 -13.45
CA PRO A 71 10.69 10.14 -13.30
C PRO A 71 10.67 10.65 -11.86
N LEU A 72 10.00 9.93 -10.94
CA LEU A 72 9.97 10.33 -9.54
C LEU A 72 11.35 10.05 -8.94
N ASP A 73 11.97 11.07 -8.36
CA ASP A 73 13.24 10.98 -7.64
C ASP A 73 13.05 10.21 -6.31
N LEU A 74 12.78 8.91 -6.46
CA LEU A 74 12.68 7.95 -5.39
C LEU A 74 14.10 7.49 -5.12
N ASP A 75 14.69 7.95 -4.01
CA ASP A 75 16.05 7.56 -3.62
C ASP A 75 16.34 6.07 -3.86
N VAL A 76 17.46 5.86 -4.55
CA VAL A 76 17.85 4.66 -5.28
C VAL A 76 17.91 3.43 -4.39
N THR A 77 18.21 3.63 -3.10
CA THR A 77 18.36 2.57 -2.10
C THR A 77 17.04 1.82 -1.84
N ASN A 78 15.90 2.49 -2.03
CA ASN A 78 14.58 1.96 -1.71
C ASN A 78 13.62 2.02 -2.91
N TRP A 79 14.14 2.10 -4.13
CA TRP A 79 13.34 2.40 -5.31
C TRP A 79 12.30 1.30 -5.63
N GLU A 80 12.68 0.02 -5.58
CA GLU A 80 11.77 -1.13 -5.84
C GLU A 80 10.68 -1.22 -4.78
N ARG A 81 11.07 -1.09 -3.51
CA ARG A 81 10.13 -1.09 -2.39
C ARG A 81 9.14 0.07 -2.48
N ARG A 82 9.59 1.27 -2.88
CA ARG A 82 8.70 2.41 -3.10
C ARG A 82 7.78 2.23 -4.31
N ARG A 83 8.25 1.59 -5.39
CA ARG A 83 7.39 1.22 -6.53
C ARG A 83 6.31 0.27 -6.13
N LEU A 84 6.65 -0.81 -5.42
CA LEU A 84 5.66 -1.77 -4.93
C LEU A 84 4.66 -1.10 -3.99
N HIS A 85 5.13 -0.21 -3.13
CA HIS A 85 4.24 0.57 -2.28
C HIS A 85 3.32 1.47 -3.12
N LEU A 86 3.82 2.18 -4.13
CA LEU A 86 3.00 3.03 -5.00
C LEU A 86 2.02 2.23 -5.87
N PHE A 87 2.40 1.04 -6.30
CA PHE A 87 1.58 0.15 -7.13
C PHE A 87 0.26 -0.20 -6.44
N GLN A 88 0.24 -0.35 -5.11
CA GLN A 88 -1.02 -0.61 -4.41
C GLN A 88 -2.06 0.50 -4.63
N PHE A 89 -1.61 1.75 -4.83
CA PHE A 89 -2.51 2.89 -5.05
C PHE A 89 -2.99 3.00 -6.49
N SER A 90 -2.36 2.31 -7.44
CA SER A 90 -2.87 2.21 -8.81
C SER A 90 -3.98 1.19 -8.93
N LEU A 91 -4.11 0.24 -8.00
CA LEU A 91 -5.17 -0.76 -8.03
C LEU A 91 -6.51 -0.21 -7.50
N ARG A 92 -7.59 -0.61 -8.17
CA ARG A 92 -8.98 -0.27 -7.86
C ARG A 92 -9.86 -1.50 -8.04
N GLY A 93 -11.11 -1.43 -7.56
CA GLY A 93 -12.13 -2.44 -7.82
C GLY A 93 -11.67 -3.87 -7.51
N GLN A 94 -11.77 -4.76 -8.52
CA GLN A 94 -11.43 -6.17 -8.36
C GLN A 94 -9.93 -6.39 -8.13
N ALA A 95 -9.08 -5.56 -8.72
CA ALA A 95 -7.64 -5.66 -8.54
C ALA A 95 -7.19 -5.31 -7.11
N SER A 96 -7.80 -4.28 -6.51
CA SER A 96 -7.55 -3.94 -5.09
C SER A 96 -7.99 -5.07 -4.17
N ASN A 97 -9.19 -5.62 -4.40
CA ASN A 97 -9.71 -6.75 -3.62
C ASN A 97 -8.81 -7.99 -3.72
N TRP A 98 -8.19 -8.23 -4.88
CA TRP A 98 -7.23 -9.32 -5.03
C TRP A 98 -5.99 -9.12 -4.14
N LEU A 99 -5.43 -7.90 -4.13
CA LEU A 99 -4.24 -7.58 -3.34
C LEU A 99 -4.51 -7.72 -1.83
N GLU A 100 -5.68 -7.29 -1.36
CA GLU A 100 -6.09 -7.41 0.05
C GLU A 100 -6.33 -8.86 0.50
N ARG A 101 -6.61 -9.78 -0.43
CA ARG A 101 -6.85 -11.20 -0.14
C ARG A 101 -5.57 -12.02 -0.07
N LEU A 102 -4.43 -11.47 -0.48
CA LEU A 102 -3.14 -12.17 -0.35
C LEU A 102 -2.74 -12.24 1.14
N PRO A 103 -2.11 -13.33 1.59
CA PRO A 103 -1.53 -13.37 2.92
C PRO A 103 -0.39 -12.35 3.05
N VAL A 104 -0.24 -11.76 4.23
CA VAL A 104 0.88 -10.84 4.55
C VAL A 104 2.21 -11.54 4.24
N GLY A 105 3.11 -10.85 3.55
CA GLY A 105 4.41 -11.39 3.16
C GLY A 105 4.39 -12.22 1.86
N SER A 106 3.26 -12.29 1.14
CA SER A 106 3.20 -12.97 -0.17
C SER A 106 4.00 -12.26 -1.26
N ILE A 107 4.25 -10.96 -1.10
CA ILE A 107 5.00 -10.14 -2.04
C ILE A 107 6.26 -9.68 -1.33
N SER A 108 7.32 -10.49 -1.43
CA SER A 108 8.67 -10.14 -1.01
C SER A 108 9.49 -9.67 -2.21
N THR A 109 10.28 -8.62 -2.02
CA THR A 109 11.29 -8.11 -2.96
C THR A 109 12.68 -8.43 -2.46
#